data_AF-A0A8I2BAC6-F1
#
_entry.id   AF-A0A8I2BAC6-F1
#
_cell.length_a   1.000
_cell.length_b   1.000
_cell.length_c   1.000
_cell.angle_alpha   90.00
_cell.angle_beta   90.00
_cell.angle_gamma   90.00
#
_symmetry.space_group_name_H-M   'P 1'
#
loop_
_entity.id
_entity.type
_entity.pdbx_description
1 polymer ?
#
loop_
_entity_poly.entity_id
_entity_poly.type
_entity_poly.pdbx_seq_one_letter_code
_entity_poly.pdbx_strand_id
1 'polypeptide(L)'
;MGRHQAKFEGKIINKSYGLDALGRFSEYEKIELNCFFEGIIDLDPIEVGGKVYIPGFNEYVVVTDRQRNTNNEWTYQTDKIIKTIEDKESFEKAIQEQAKIEEEWQQRVKQENQFVKEQSDNRKTSWWKRLITKN
;
A
#
# COMPACT_ATOMS: atom_id res chain seq x y z
N MET A 1 -25.88 30.36 20.58
CA MET A 1 -25.56 29.57 19.38
C MET A 1 -24.57 30.38 18.56
N GLY A 2 -23.31 29.94 18.49
CA GLY A 2 -22.25 30.67 17.81
C GLY A 2 -22.22 30.32 16.32
N ARG A 3 -22.75 31.19 15.47
CA ARG A 3 -22.60 31.08 14.01
C ARG A 3 -21.11 31.16 13.65
N HIS A 4 -20.57 30.15 12.98
CA HIS A 4 -19.16 30.14 12.61
C HIS A 4 -18.91 29.48 11.25
N GLN A 5 -17.82 29.90 10.60
CA GLN A 5 -17.32 29.28 9.38
C GLN A 5 -16.67 27.94 9.72
N ALA A 6 -17.05 26.90 8.97
CA ALA A 6 -16.55 25.55 9.13
C ALA A 6 -16.08 24.97 7.79
N LYS A 7 -14.88 24.39 7.79
CA LYS A 7 -14.32 23.60 6.69
C LYS A 7 -14.24 22.15 7.12
N PHE A 8 -14.64 21.23 6.26
CA PHE A 8 -14.53 19.80 6.48
C PHE A 8 -13.54 19.20 5.49
N GLU A 9 -12.53 18.55 6.06
CA GLU A 9 -11.46 17.90 5.33
C GLU A 9 -11.63 16.40 5.39
N GLY A 10 -11.38 15.74 4.27
CA GLY A 10 -11.37 14.30 4.13
C GLY A 10 -10.04 13.83 3.55
N LYS A 11 -9.86 12.52 3.49
CA LYS A 11 -8.62 11.87 3.07
C LYS A 11 -8.64 11.63 1.55
N ILE A 12 -7.58 12.04 0.89
CA ILE A 12 -7.17 11.54 -0.42
C ILE A 12 -6.07 10.52 -0.19
N ILE A 13 -6.30 9.28 -0.63
CA ILE A 13 -5.35 8.18 -0.48
C ILE A 13 -4.65 7.99 -1.82
N ASN A 14 -3.34 8.20 -1.85
CA ASN A 14 -2.50 7.91 -3.01
C ASN A 14 -1.79 6.57 -2.76
N LYS A 15 -2.09 5.59 -3.62
CA LYS A 15 -1.51 4.25 -3.59
C LYS A 15 -0.44 4.13 -4.66
N SER A 16 0.74 3.68 -4.27
CA SER A 16 1.81 3.26 -5.17
C SER A 16 2.28 1.85 -4.83
N TYR A 17 2.95 1.23 -5.78
CA TYR A 17 3.33 -0.18 -5.69
C TYR A 17 4.82 -0.36 -6.02
N GLY A 18 5.42 -1.38 -5.42
CA GLY A 18 6.83 -1.71 -5.63
C GLY A 18 7.19 -3.05 -5.02
N LEU A 19 8.48 -3.30 -4.88
CA LEU A 19 9.01 -4.46 -4.16
C LEU A 19 9.60 -4.03 -2.82
N ASP A 20 9.42 -4.85 -1.79
CA ASP A 20 10.10 -4.67 -0.50
C ASP A 20 11.58 -5.09 -0.58
N ALA A 21 12.30 -4.94 0.52
CA ALA A 21 13.71 -5.33 0.64
C ALA A 21 13.97 -6.83 0.39
N LEU A 22 12.93 -7.67 0.41
CA LEU A 22 13.00 -9.10 0.14
C LEU A 22 12.51 -9.45 -1.27
N GLY A 23 12.24 -8.44 -2.11
CA GLY A 23 11.76 -8.64 -3.49
C GLY A 23 10.31 -9.10 -3.56
N ARG A 24 9.48 -8.79 -2.55
CA ARG A 24 8.05 -9.13 -2.53
C ARG A 24 7.21 -7.92 -2.86
N PHE A 25 6.17 -8.12 -3.67
CA PHE A 25 5.17 -7.12 -3.98
C PHE A 25 4.64 -6.42 -2.72
N SER A 26 4.66 -5.09 -2.73
CA SER A 26 4.26 -4.25 -1.61
C SER A 26 3.50 -3.01 -2.08
N GLU A 27 2.54 -2.60 -1.27
CA GLU A 27 1.70 -1.42 -1.48
C GLU A 27 2.08 -0.33 -0.48
N TYR A 28 2.18 0.91 -0.97
CA TYR A 28 2.52 2.09 -0.19
C TYR A 28 1.38 3.10 -0.28
N GLU A 29 0.93 3.59 0.88
CA GLU A 29 -0.15 4.58 0.96
C GLU A 29 0.39 5.92 1.48
N LYS A 30 0.08 6.99 0.75
CA LYS A 30 0.28 8.37 1.21
C LYS A 30 -1.07 9.06 1.35
N ILE A 31 -1.36 9.56 2.55
CA ILE A 31 -2.61 10.26 2.87
C ILE A 31 -2.39 11.76 2.80
N GLU A 32 -3.27 12.44 2.06
CA GLU A 32 -3.35 13.89 1.99
C GLU A 32 -4.75 14.32 2.45
N LEU A 33 -4.83 15.48 3.12
CA LEU A 33 -6.11 16.04 3.56
C LEU A 33 -6.55 17.08 2.55
N ASN A 34 -7.83 17.04 2.17
CA ASN A 34 -8.41 18.02 1.26
C ASN A 34 -9.79 18.46 1.73
N CYS A 35 -10.11 19.74 1.53
CA CYS A 35 -11.42 20.30 1.84
C CYS A 35 -12.44 19.77 0.83
N PHE A 36 -13.52 19.17 1.32
CA PHE A 36 -14.64 18.72 0.48
C PHE A 36 -15.93 19.48 0.75
N PHE A 37 -16.02 20.17 1.88
CA PHE A 37 -17.16 21.01 2.22
C PHE A 37 -16.73 22.25 3.01
N GLU A 38 -17.31 23.39 2.66
CA GLU A 38 -17.13 24.65 3.38
C GLU A 38 -18.48 25.34 3.52
N GLY A 39 -18.77 25.84 4.72
CA GLY A 39 -20.01 26.54 4.96
C GLY A 39 -20.08 27.17 6.34
N ILE A 40 -21.15 27.94 6.56
CA ILE A 40 -21.45 28.51 7.87
C ILE A 40 -22.40 27.55 8.60
N ILE A 41 -22.04 27.19 9.83
CA ILE A 41 -22.88 26.37 10.69
C ILE A 41 -23.39 27.18 11.88
N ASP A 42 -24.68 27.02 12.18
CA ASP A 42 -25.38 27.61 13.33
C ASP A 42 -25.42 26.63 14.49
N LEU A 43 -24.26 26.09 14.85
CA LEU A 43 -24.08 25.12 15.94
C LEU A 43 -22.85 25.51 16.75
N ASP A 44 -22.78 25.02 17.98
CA ASP A 44 -21.53 25.10 18.74
C ASP A 44 -20.45 24.24 18.05
N PRO A 45 -19.16 24.55 18.26
CA PRO A 45 -18.07 23.82 17.62
C PRO A 45 -18.17 22.31 17.87
N ILE A 46 -17.98 21.52 16.81
CA ILE A 46 -18.10 20.07 16.89
C ILE A 46 -16.90 19.50 17.64
N GLU A 47 -17.15 18.57 18.56
CA GLU A 47 -16.11 17.86 19.30
C GLU A 47 -15.55 16.69 18.48
N VAL A 48 -14.31 16.30 18.78
CA VAL A 48 -13.70 15.10 18.18
C VAL A 48 -14.52 13.86 18.57
N GLY A 49 -14.79 12.98 17.60
CA GLY A 49 -15.73 11.86 17.71
C GLY A 49 -17.18 12.24 17.40
N GLY A 50 -17.48 13.53 17.21
CA GLY A 50 -18.79 14.02 16.84
C GLY A 50 -19.21 13.53 15.44
N LYS A 51 -20.47 13.11 15.32
CA LYS A 51 -21.09 12.72 14.04
C LYS A 51 -21.83 13.90 13.44
N VAL A 52 -21.53 14.21 12.17
CA VAL A 52 -22.09 15.37 11.47
C VAL A 52 -22.66 14.90 10.15
N TYR A 53 -23.92 15.26 9.88
CA TYR A 53 -24.52 15.06 8.57
C TYR A 53 -24.16 16.23 7.64
N ILE A 54 -23.60 15.93 6.46
CA ILE A 54 -23.24 16.94 5.47
C ILE A 54 -24.25 16.90 4.32
N PRO A 55 -25.15 17.89 4.21
CA PRO A 55 -26.25 17.86 3.24
C PRO A 55 -25.80 17.77 1.78
N GLY A 56 -24.66 18.38 1.43
CA GLY A 56 -24.10 18.34 0.07
C GLY A 56 -23.67 16.94 -0.39
N PHE A 57 -23.41 16.03 0.56
CA PHE A 57 -22.96 14.67 0.30
C PHE A 57 -23.99 13.62 0.74
N ASN A 58 -25.07 14.04 1.41
CA ASN A 58 -26.10 13.17 1.97
C ASN A 58 -25.51 12.02 2.82
N GLU A 59 -24.49 12.34 3.63
CA GLU A 59 -23.72 11.35 4.37
C GLU A 59 -23.33 11.89 5.75
N TYR A 60 -23.21 10.97 6.71
CA TYR A 60 -22.66 11.27 8.05
C TYR A 60 -21.16 11.02 8.05
N VAL A 61 -20.42 11.98 8.59
CA VAL A 61 -18.97 11.88 8.81
C VAL A 61 -18.66 12.01 10.29
N VAL A 62 -17.55 11.40 10.71
CA VAL A 62 -17.03 11.52 12.07
C VAL A 62 -15.86 12.49 12.09
N VAL A 63 -15.90 13.48 12.99
CA VAL A 63 -14.77 14.39 13.20
C VAL A 63 -13.65 13.64 13.90
N THR A 64 -12.49 13.55 13.27
CA THR A 64 -11.29 12.87 13.81
C THR A 64 -10.31 13.85 14.43
N ASP A 65 -10.27 15.09 13.94
CA ASP A 65 -9.46 16.16 14.50
C ASP A 65 -10.14 17.51 14.26
N ARG A 66 -9.82 18.53 15.06
CA ARG A 66 -10.32 19.89 14.89
C ARG A 66 -9.24 20.92 15.13
N GLN A 67 -9.24 21.95 14.30
CA GLN A 67 -8.30 23.05 14.39
C GLN A 67 -9.04 24.37 14.22
N ARG A 68 -8.58 25.40 14.93
CA ARG A 68 -9.12 26.75 14.84
C ARG A 68 -8.04 27.69 14.35
N ASN A 69 -8.35 28.47 13.32
CA ASN A 69 -7.41 29.45 12.80
C ASN A 69 -7.53 30.81 13.54
N THR A 70 -6.63 31.73 13.19
CA THR A 70 -6.61 33.10 13.75
C THR A 70 -7.83 33.94 13.38
N ASN A 71 -8.56 33.55 12.33
CA ASN A 71 -9.78 34.21 11.86
C ASN A 71 -11.04 33.63 12.50
N ASN A 72 -10.88 32.81 13.54
CA ASN A 72 -11.98 32.20 14.28
C ASN A 72 -12.79 31.15 13.50
N GLU A 73 -12.25 30.67 12.38
CA GLU A 73 -12.83 29.61 11.55
C GLU A 73 -12.38 28.24 12.05
N TRP A 74 -13.26 27.27 11.94
CA TRP A 74 -12.99 25.89 12.31
C TRP A 74 -12.69 25.04 11.09
N THR A 75 -11.64 24.23 11.18
CA THR A 75 -11.35 23.15 10.23
C THR A 75 -11.51 21.83 10.96
N TYR A 76 -12.40 20.98 10.45
CA TYR A 76 -12.70 19.65 10.97
C TYR A 76 -12.13 18.61 10.02
N GLN A 77 -11.17 17.82 10.48
CA GLN A 77 -10.74 16.64 9.74
C GLN A 77 -11.69 15.49 10.03
N THR A 78 -11.99 14.69 9.01
CA THR A 78 -12.98 13.63 9.09
C THR A 78 -12.43 12.27 8.66
N ASP A 79 -13.18 11.23 8.99
CA ASP A 79 -12.94 9.85 8.52
C ASP A 79 -13.26 9.65 7.02
N LYS A 80 -13.86 10.65 6.37
CA LYS A 80 -14.29 10.57 4.98
C LYS A 80 -13.11 10.34 4.04
N ILE A 81 -13.21 9.33 3.19
CA ILE A 81 -12.33 9.16 2.03
C ILE A 81 -12.98 9.86 0.83
N ILE A 82 -12.33 10.89 0.32
CA ILE A 82 -12.80 11.68 -0.83
C ILE A 82 -12.48 10.92 -2.12
N LYS A 83 -11.24 10.47 -2.24
CA LYS A 83 -10.73 9.82 -3.44
C LYS A 83 -9.59 8.88 -3.09
N THR A 84 -9.54 7.77 -3.81
CA THR A 84 -8.36 6.89 -3.88
C THR A 84 -7.76 7.01 -5.28
N ILE A 85 -6.47 7.30 -5.36
CA ILE A 85 -5.70 7.42 -6.61
C ILE A 85 -4.70 6.28 -6.60
N GLU A 86 -4.75 5.43 -7.63
CA GLU A 86 -3.82 4.31 -7.80
C GLU A 86 -2.85 4.60 -8.93
N ASP A 87 -1.56 4.55 -8.63
CA ASP A 87 -0.50 4.66 -9.63
C ASP A 87 -0.36 3.34 -10.39
N LYS A 88 -1.09 3.25 -11.51
CA LYS A 88 -1.07 2.10 -12.41
C LYS A 88 0.30 1.81 -12.99
N GLU A 89 1.11 2.84 -13.24
CA GLU A 89 2.45 2.65 -13.81
C GLU A 89 3.36 1.95 -12.80
N SER A 90 3.30 2.37 -11.53
CA SER A 90 4.03 1.70 -10.45
C SER A 90 3.57 0.25 -10.26
N PHE A 91 2.27 -0.02 -10.39
CA PHE A 91 1.69 -1.35 -10.31
C PHE A 91 2.23 -2.29 -11.39
N GLU A 92 2.18 -1.85 -12.66
CA GLU A 92 2.65 -2.65 -13.79
C GLU A 92 4.15 -2.93 -13.70
N LYS A 93 4.96 -1.94 -13.31
CA LYS A 93 6.40 -2.13 -13.10
C LYS A 93 6.70 -3.15 -12.00
N ALA A 94 6.03 -3.04 -10.86
CA ALA A 94 6.23 -3.95 -9.73
C ALA A 94 5.89 -5.41 -10.11
N ILE A 95 4.83 -5.63 -10.89
CA ILE A 95 4.48 -6.96 -11.41
C ILE A 95 5.57 -7.49 -12.34
N GLN A 96 6.06 -6.67 -13.28
CA GLN A 96 7.10 -7.09 -14.21
C GLN A 96 8.41 -7.42 -13.49
N GLU A 97 8.81 -6.63 -12.49
CA GLU A 97 10.01 -6.90 -11.69
C GLU A 97 9.87 -8.19 -10.88
N GLN A 98 8.72 -8.42 -10.24
CA GLN A 98 8.44 -9.66 -9.51
C GLN A 98 8.56 -10.88 -10.44
N ALA A 99 8.01 -10.79 -11.66
CA ALA A 99 8.09 -11.87 -12.63
C ALA A 99 9.53 -12.17 -13.05
N LYS A 100 10.37 -11.14 -13.25
CA LYS A 100 11.80 -11.32 -13.57
C LYS A 100 12.56 -12.02 -12.44
N ILE A 101 12.33 -11.61 -11.19
CA ILE A 101 12.96 -12.23 -10.02
C ILE A 101 12.59 -13.72 -9.93
N GLU A 102 11.31 -14.04 -10.14
CA GLU A 102 10.83 -15.43 -10.15
C GLU A 102 11.49 -16.23 -11.28
N GLU A 103 11.57 -15.68 -12.50
CA GLU A 103 12.23 -16.35 -13.63
C GLU A 103 13.72 -16.61 -13.36
N GLU A 104 14.46 -15.63 -12.83
CA GLU A 104 15.86 -15.78 -12.45
C GLU A 104 16.05 -16.87 -11.39
N TRP A 105 15.17 -16.90 -10.40
CA TRP A 105 15.20 -17.91 -9.35
C TRP A 105 14.95 -19.32 -9.92
N GLN A 106 13.93 -19.48 -10.77
CA GLN A 106 13.64 -20.74 -11.46
C GLN A 106 14.81 -21.20 -12.33
N GLN A 107 15.49 -20.30 -13.03
CA GLN A 107 16.68 -20.63 -13.82
C GLN A 107 17.84 -21.11 -12.94
N ARG A 108 18.12 -20.42 -11.84
CA ARG A 108 19.16 -20.83 -10.88
C ARG A 108 18.89 -22.21 -10.32
N VAL A 109 17.65 -22.47 -9.89
CA VAL A 109 17.23 -23.78 -9.37
C VAL A 109 17.42 -24.89 -10.41
N LYS A 110 17.11 -24.63 -11.69
CA LYS A 110 17.34 -25.60 -12.77
C LYS A 110 18.83 -25.90 -12.95
N GLN A 111 19.69 -24.88 -12.98
CA GLN A 111 21.14 -25.05 -13.12
C GLN A 111 21.74 -25.82 -11.94
N GLU A 112 21.34 -25.48 -10.71
CA GLU A 112 21.85 -26.12 -9.50
C GLU A 112 21.42 -27.60 -9.43
N ASN A 113 20.16 -27.89 -9.76
CA ASN A 113 19.68 -29.27 -9.86
C ASN A 113 20.42 -30.08 -10.95
N GLN A 114 20.72 -29.46 -12.08
CA GLN A 114 21.48 -30.12 -13.15
C GLN A 114 22.91 -30.45 -12.69
N PHE A 115 23.58 -29.50 -12.03
CA PHE A 115 24.92 -29.72 -11.47
C PHE A 115 24.94 -30.84 -10.42
N VAL A 116 23.94 -30.87 -9.52
CA VAL A 116 23.80 -31.94 -8.52
C VAL A 116 23.61 -33.29 -9.20
N LYS A 117 22.78 -33.35 -10.25
CA LYS A 117 22.54 -34.57 -11.02
C LYS A 117 23.83 -35.08 -11.69
N GLU A 118 24.57 -34.21 -12.37
CA GLU A 118 25.85 -34.53 -13.00
C GLU A 118 26.91 -35.02 -12.00
N GLN A 119 27.02 -34.38 -10.83
CA GLN A 119 27.88 -34.86 -9.75
C GLN A 119 27.45 -36.25 -9.25
N SER A 120 26.15 -36.48 -9.10
CA SER A 120 25.62 -37.77 -8.64
C SER A 120 25.94 -38.89 -9.64
N ASP A 121 25.80 -38.61 -10.93
CA ASP A 121 26.05 -39.58 -12.00
C ASP A 121 27.55 -39.87 -12.17
N ASN A 122 28.42 -38.86 -12.02
CA ASN A 122 29.87 -39.03 -11.96
C ASN A 122 30.33 -39.84 -10.74
N ARG A 123 29.72 -39.61 -9.56
CA ARG A 123 30.01 -40.41 -8.35
C ARG A 123 29.58 -41.86 -8.52
N LYS A 124 28.40 -42.11 -9.11
CA LYS A 124 27.92 -43.46 -9.41
C LYS A 124 28.88 -44.17 -10.37
N THR A 125 29.21 -43.57 -11.51
CA THR A 125 30.15 -44.17 -12.49
C THR A 125 31.54 -44.44 -11.90
N SER A 126 32.05 -43.54 -11.06
CA SER A 126 33.32 -43.75 -10.34
C SER A 126 33.25 -44.93 -9.35
N TRP A 127 32.15 -45.06 -8.60
CA TRP A 127 31.92 -46.17 -7.69
C TRP A 127 31.79 -47.52 -8.42
N TRP A 128 31.04 -47.56 -9.53
CA TRP A 128 30.92 -48.72 -10.40
C TRP A 128 32.28 -49.16 -10.98
N LYS A 129 33.13 -48.22 -11.43
CA LYS A 129 34.48 -48.53 -11.91
C LYS A 129 35.35 -49.21 -10.84
N ARG A 130 35.29 -48.73 -9.59
CA ARG A 130 36.04 -49.30 -8.45
C ARG A 130 35.59 -50.72 -8.06
N LEU A 131 34.32 -51.07 -8.29
CA LEU A 131 33.80 -52.41 -8.04
C LEU A 131 34.31 -53.42 -9.08
N ILE A 132 34.37 -53.03 -10.35
CA ILE A 132 34.76 -53.93 -11.44
C ILE A 132 36.28 -54.21 -11.45
N THR A 133 37.11 -53.28 -10.96
CA THR A 133 38.59 -53.46 -10.89
C THR A 133 39.08 -54.28 -9.68
N LYS A 134 38.18 -54.69 -8.78
CA LYS A 134 38.53 -55.43 -7.56
C LYS A 134 38.30 -56.96 -7.65
N ASN A 135 37.91 -57.46 -8.82
CA ASN A 135 37.86 -58.90 -9.15
C ASN A 135 39.04 -59.26 -10.05
#